data_AF-X1CY16-F1
#
_entry.id   AF-X1CY16-F1
#
_cell.length_a   1.000
_cell.length_b   1.000
_cell.length_c   1.000
_cell.angle_alpha   90.00
_cell.angle_beta   90.00
_cell.angle_gamma   90.00
#
_symmetry.space_group_name_H-M   'P 1'
#
loop_
_entity.id
_entity.type
_entity.pdbx_description
1 polymer ?
#
loop_
_entity_poly.entity_id
_entity_poly.type
_entity_poly.pdbx_seq_one_letter_code
_entity_poly.pdbx_strand_id
1 'polypeptide(L)'
;MAMLDNRLEYTDKLLHIIYNCQMCGACDVSCKYAMDMEVLEPIYEFRIKAVEEGHTNPTLDKVINSLRKQGTMVPGAKSKRGEWAKGLGLKDFTRQKTKVVYHVGCLTSYDKDMWKTARATVNLLNKAGVDFGIGGENESCCGGRAYQMGYKDDFLKQAKRNMELFKKSGVETVVTACADGYHAFKVLYDKFGLKGNLEVLHITE
;
A
#
# COMPACT_ATOMS: atom_id res chain seq x y z
N MET A 1 5.84 -25.15 -17.67
CA MET A 1 6.25 -24.65 -16.32
C MET A 1 5.09 -24.99 -15.39
N ALA A 2 5.26 -25.76 -14.30
CA ALA A 2 4.14 -26.45 -13.62
C ALA A 2 2.91 -25.56 -13.29
N MET A 3 3.13 -24.29 -12.96
CA MET A 3 2.07 -23.30 -12.73
C MET A 3 1.27 -22.94 -14.00
N LEU A 4 1.95 -22.73 -15.13
CA LEU A 4 1.32 -22.41 -16.42
C LEU A 4 0.58 -23.60 -17.02
N ASP A 5 1.07 -24.81 -16.73
CA ASP A 5 0.51 -26.05 -17.24
C ASP A 5 -0.65 -26.56 -16.36
N ASN A 6 -1.04 -25.83 -15.30
CA ASN A 6 -2.01 -26.24 -14.27
C ASN A 6 -1.68 -27.61 -13.64
N ARG A 7 -0.39 -27.89 -13.42
CA ARG A 7 0.13 -29.11 -12.78
C ARG A 7 0.73 -28.85 -11.40
N LEU A 8 0.41 -27.71 -10.79
CA LEU A 8 0.92 -27.32 -9.48
C LEU A 8 0.02 -27.92 -8.39
N GLU A 9 0.59 -28.70 -7.48
CA GLU A 9 -0.10 -29.19 -6.29
C GLU A 9 0.23 -28.30 -5.08
N TYR A 10 -0.79 -27.69 -4.47
CA TYR A 10 -0.62 -26.87 -3.28
C TYR A 10 -0.53 -27.73 -2.02
N THR A 11 0.69 -28.20 -1.76
CA THR A 11 1.01 -28.85 -0.48
C THR A 11 1.13 -27.83 0.64
N ASP A 12 0.85 -28.23 1.88
CA ASP A 12 1.04 -27.37 3.06
C ASP A 12 2.47 -26.82 3.15
N LYS A 13 3.47 -27.63 2.76
CA LYS A 13 4.87 -27.21 2.71
C LYS A 13 5.10 -26.09 1.69
N LEU A 14 4.51 -26.20 0.50
CA LEU A 14 4.60 -25.14 -0.52
C LEU A 14 3.93 -23.86 -0.02
N LEU A 15 2.70 -23.95 0.50
CA LEU A 15 1.96 -22.81 1.05
C LEU A 15 2.74 -22.14 2.19
N HIS A 16 3.33 -22.93 3.08
CA HIS A 16 4.19 -22.43 4.16
C HIS A 16 5.41 -21.68 3.61
N ILE A 17 6.10 -22.22 2.60
CA ILE A 17 7.27 -21.55 2.00
C ILE A 17 6.85 -20.23 1.34
N ILE A 18 5.82 -20.26 0.48
CA ILE A 18 5.42 -19.06 -0.26
C ILE A 18 4.92 -17.98 0.67
N TYR A 19 4.17 -18.28 1.75
CA TYR A 19 3.62 -17.27 2.65
C TYR A 19 4.61 -16.78 3.72
N ASN A 20 5.69 -17.52 4.01
CA ASN A 20 6.75 -17.03 4.91
C ASN A 20 7.70 -16.02 4.26
N CYS A 21 7.77 -15.96 2.93
CA CYS A 21 8.49 -14.91 2.25
C CYS A 21 7.97 -13.52 2.69
N GLN A 22 8.84 -12.61 3.11
CA GLN A 22 8.38 -11.28 3.55
C GLN A 22 8.20 -10.29 2.39
N MET A 23 8.49 -10.72 1.16
CA MET A 23 8.54 -9.87 -0.04
C MET A 23 9.49 -8.69 0.13
N CYS A 24 10.62 -8.89 0.82
CA CYS A 24 11.62 -7.85 1.08
C CYS A 24 12.54 -7.56 -0.12
N GLY A 25 12.56 -8.43 -1.13
CA GLY A 25 13.38 -8.26 -2.34
C GLY A 25 14.88 -8.49 -2.17
N ALA A 26 15.34 -8.96 -1.01
CA ALA A 26 16.76 -9.27 -0.81
C ALA A 26 17.27 -10.34 -1.81
N CYS A 27 16.43 -11.33 -2.14
CA CYS A 27 16.74 -12.32 -3.17
C CYS A 27 16.83 -11.70 -4.57
N ASP A 28 15.91 -10.80 -4.93
CA ASP A 28 15.95 -10.09 -6.21
C ASP A 28 17.22 -9.29 -6.38
N VAL A 29 17.57 -8.47 -5.40
CA VAL A 29 18.79 -7.64 -5.49
C VAL A 29 20.03 -8.52 -5.65
N SER A 30 20.11 -9.61 -4.88
CA SER A 30 21.26 -10.52 -4.92
C SER A 30 21.34 -11.30 -6.23
N CYS A 31 20.21 -11.80 -6.73
CA CYS A 31 20.16 -12.63 -7.92
C CYS A 31 20.23 -11.82 -9.22
N LYS A 32 19.61 -10.63 -9.28
CA LYS A 32 19.70 -9.74 -10.45
C LYS A 32 21.14 -9.32 -10.74
N TYR A 33 21.92 -9.09 -9.67
CA TYR A 33 23.35 -8.80 -9.82
C TYR A 33 24.10 -9.88 -10.62
N ALA A 34 23.72 -11.15 -10.43
CA ALA A 34 24.42 -12.27 -11.04
C ALA A 34 23.80 -12.76 -12.36
N MET A 35 22.47 -12.75 -12.49
CA MET A 35 21.77 -13.49 -13.56
C MET A 35 20.52 -12.77 -14.11
N ASP A 36 20.32 -11.48 -13.83
CA ASP A 36 19.13 -10.70 -14.28
C ASP A 36 17.79 -11.42 -14.02
N MET A 37 17.68 -12.10 -12.86
CA MET A 37 16.49 -12.85 -12.48
C MET A 37 15.54 -12.01 -11.64
N GLU A 38 14.28 -11.99 -12.06
CA GLU A 38 13.14 -11.46 -11.30
C GLU A 38 12.58 -12.57 -10.39
N VAL A 39 13.17 -12.78 -9.20
CA VAL A 39 12.77 -13.87 -8.27
C VAL A 39 11.44 -13.55 -7.55
N LEU A 40 11.17 -12.28 -7.23
CA LEU A 40 9.93 -11.90 -6.56
C LEU A 40 8.71 -12.02 -7.46
N GLU A 41 8.84 -11.77 -8.77
CA GLU A 41 7.71 -11.81 -9.71
C GLU A 41 7.00 -13.19 -9.72
N PRO A 42 7.71 -14.32 -9.87
CA PRO A 42 7.12 -15.64 -9.68
C PRO A 42 6.47 -15.82 -8.30
N ILE A 43 7.06 -15.30 -7.21
CA ILE A 43 6.49 -15.42 -5.86
C ILE A 43 5.18 -14.63 -5.74
N TYR A 44 5.09 -13.43 -6.32
CA TYR A 44 3.84 -12.69 -6.42
C TYR A 44 2.79 -13.52 -7.15
N GLU A 45 3.11 -14.04 -8.32
CA GLU A 45 2.16 -14.82 -9.13
C GLU A 45 1.75 -16.13 -8.45
N PHE A 46 2.66 -16.82 -7.75
CA PHE A 46 2.32 -17.98 -6.93
C PHE A 46 1.29 -17.64 -5.86
N ARG A 47 1.48 -16.54 -5.14
CA ARG A 47 0.53 -16.10 -4.10
C ARG A 47 -0.80 -15.68 -4.70
N ILE A 48 -0.80 -15.01 -5.85
CA ILE A 48 -2.01 -14.59 -6.55
C ILE A 48 -2.82 -15.80 -6.97
N LYS A 49 -2.21 -16.77 -7.68
CA LYS A 49 -2.88 -17.99 -8.11
C LYS A 49 -3.37 -18.84 -6.93
N ALA A 50 -2.57 -18.93 -5.86
CA ALA A 50 -3.00 -19.60 -4.63
C ALA A 50 -4.26 -18.96 -4.02
N VAL A 51 -4.33 -17.63 -3.96
CA VAL A 51 -5.53 -16.92 -3.48
C VAL A 51 -6.72 -17.11 -4.41
N GLU A 52 -6.52 -17.03 -5.73
CA GLU A 52 -7.58 -17.24 -6.74
C GLU A 52 -8.18 -18.65 -6.67
N GLU A 53 -7.35 -19.65 -6.36
CA GLU A 53 -7.75 -21.06 -6.24
C GLU A 53 -8.19 -21.44 -4.81
N GLY A 54 -8.26 -20.47 -3.88
CA GLY A 54 -8.79 -20.64 -2.53
C GLY A 54 -7.81 -21.17 -1.48
N HIS A 55 -6.53 -21.27 -1.82
CA HIS A 55 -5.45 -21.68 -0.90
C HIS A 55 -4.92 -20.50 -0.08
N THR A 56 -5.80 -19.81 0.64
CA THR A 56 -5.46 -18.62 1.45
C THR A 56 -4.86 -18.98 2.81
N ASN A 57 -4.34 -17.96 3.50
CA ASN A 57 -3.94 -18.08 4.89
C ASN A 57 -4.97 -17.38 5.80
N PRO A 58 -5.59 -18.10 6.77
CA PRO A 58 -6.64 -17.53 7.63
C PRO A 58 -6.23 -16.28 8.41
N THR A 59 -4.95 -16.13 8.73
CA THR A 59 -4.43 -14.93 9.41
C THR A 59 -4.40 -13.73 8.45
N LEU A 60 -4.03 -13.96 7.19
CA LEU A 60 -4.06 -12.92 6.16
C LEU A 60 -5.49 -12.53 5.81
N ASP A 61 -6.42 -13.49 5.78
CA ASP A 61 -7.85 -13.23 5.53
C ASP A 61 -8.44 -12.25 6.55
N LYS A 62 -8.02 -12.30 7.82
CA LYS A 62 -8.46 -11.32 8.85
C LYS A 62 -8.03 -9.90 8.49
N VAL A 63 -6.81 -9.74 8.00
CA VAL A 63 -6.25 -8.44 7.59
C VAL A 63 -6.99 -7.93 6.34
N ILE A 64 -7.19 -8.78 5.35
CA ILE A 64 -7.90 -8.42 4.11
C ILE A 64 -9.38 -8.11 4.38
N ASN A 65 -10.02 -8.81 5.31
CA ASN A 65 -11.38 -8.49 5.73
C ASN A 65 -11.48 -7.11 6.40
N SER A 66 -10.45 -6.68 7.14
CA SER A 66 -10.37 -5.30 7.64
C SER A 66 -10.23 -4.30 6.48
N LEU A 67 -9.43 -4.63 5.46
CA LEU A 67 -9.27 -3.79 4.28
C LEU A 67 -10.60 -3.61 3.53
N ARG A 68 -11.32 -4.70 3.30
CA ARG A 68 -12.62 -4.71 2.60
C ARG A 68 -13.67 -3.89 3.32
N LYS A 69 -13.72 -3.98 4.65
CA LYS A 69 -14.76 -3.31 5.48
C LYS A 69 -14.44 -1.86 5.79
N GLN A 70 -13.18 -1.55 6.07
CA GLN A 70 -12.76 -0.28 6.68
C GLN A 70 -11.70 0.48 5.87
N GLY A 71 -11.14 -0.10 4.81
CA GLY A 71 -10.07 0.53 4.04
C GLY A 71 -8.73 0.60 4.78
N THR A 72 -8.50 -0.31 5.73
CA THR A 72 -7.26 -0.39 6.52
C THR A 72 -6.75 -1.83 6.64
N MET A 73 -5.43 -2.00 6.72
CA MET A 73 -4.78 -3.28 6.98
C MET A 73 -4.54 -3.52 8.48
N VAL A 74 -5.07 -2.66 9.37
CA VAL A 74 -4.93 -2.80 10.83
C VAL A 74 -6.18 -3.50 11.37
N PRO A 75 -6.11 -4.79 11.73
CA PRO A 75 -7.29 -5.52 12.20
C PRO A 75 -7.81 -4.92 13.51
N GLY A 76 -9.12 -4.71 13.59
CA GLY A 76 -9.74 -4.17 14.80
C GLY A 76 -9.40 -2.71 15.07
N ALA A 77 -9.06 -1.92 14.05
CA ALA A 77 -8.88 -0.48 14.15
C ALA A 77 -10.09 0.17 14.87
N LYS A 78 -9.84 0.74 16.06
CA LYS A 78 -10.86 1.40 16.90
C LYS A 78 -10.80 2.93 16.84
N SER A 79 -9.61 3.49 16.58
CA SER A 79 -9.40 4.93 16.44
C SER A 79 -9.96 5.43 15.12
N LYS A 80 -10.28 6.72 15.05
CA LYS A 80 -10.66 7.39 13.80
C LYS A 80 -9.40 7.71 13.00
N ARG A 81 -9.41 7.54 11.67
CA ARG A 81 -8.20 7.55 10.85
C ARG A 81 -7.48 8.91 10.87
N GLY A 82 -8.24 10.00 10.93
CA GLY A 82 -7.72 11.36 10.97
C GLY A 82 -7.39 11.87 12.38
N GLU A 83 -7.52 11.03 13.41
CA GLU A 83 -7.36 11.47 14.80
C GLU A 83 -5.95 12.00 15.12
N TRP A 84 -4.92 11.41 14.51
CA TRP A 84 -3.53 11.84 14.67
C TRP A 84 -3.31 13.32 14.26
N ALA A 85 -4.14 13.85 13.34
CA ALA A 85 -4.03 15.19 12.78
C ALA A 85 -4.75 16.29 13.61
N LYS A 86 -5.45 15.93 14.69
CA LYS A 86 -6.16 16.89 15.54
C LYS A 86 -5.21 17.99 16.06
N GLY A 87 -5.63 19.24 15.89
CA GLY A 87 -4.87 20.42 16.34
C GLY A 87 -3.79 20.91 15.36
N LEU A 88 -3.62 20.30 14.19
CA LEU A 88 -2.61 20.71 13.20
C LEU A 88 -3.13 21.67 12.12
N GLY A 89 -4.46 21.86 12.01
CA GLY A 89 -5.05 22.78 11.02
C GLY A 89 -4.83 22.38 9.56
N LEU A 90 -4.67 21.09 9.28
CA LEU A 90 -4.35 20.59 7.93
C LEU A 90 -5.54 20.66 6.98
N LYS A 91 -5.25 20.90 5.70
CA LYS A 91 -6.21 20.88 4.60
C LYS A 91 -6.77 19.47 4.41
N ASP A 92 -8.10 19.36 4.27
CA ASP A 92 -8.76 18.12 3.85
C ASP A 92 -8.91 18.12 2.33
N PHE A 93 -8.05 17.38 1.63
CA PHE A 93 -8.07 17.37 0.16
C PHE A 93 -9.37 16.78 -0.41
N THR A 94 -10.18 16.09 0.39
CA THR A 94 -11.47 15.55 -0.06
C THR A 94 -12.58 16.61 -0.12
N ARG A 95 -12.35 17.77 0.49
CA ARG A 95 -13.28 18.90 0.52
C ARG A 95 -12.83 20.07 -0.35
N GLN A 96 -11.53 20.20 -0.56
CA GLN A 96 -10.95 21.29 -1.35
C GLN A 96 -9.83 20.78 -2.25
N LYS A 97 -9.68 21.40 -3.42
CA LYS A 97 -8.63 21.02 -4.37
C LYS A 97 -7.25 21.26 -3.77
N THR A 98 -6.39 20.26 -3.84
CA THR A 98 -5.05 20.31 -3.27
C THR A 98 -4.09 19.51 -4.17
N LYS A 99 -3.04 20.16 -4.68
CA LYS A 99 -2.09 19.55 -5.62
C LYS A 99 -1.16 18.55 -4.95
N VAL A 100 -0.71 18.83 -3.73
CA VAL A 100 0.16 17.96 -2.96
C VAL A 100 -0.62 17.34 -1.81
N VAL A 101 -0.53 16.03 -1.64
CA VAL A 101 -1.14 15.34 -0.50
C VAL A 101 -0.11 14.54 0.27
N TYR A 102 -0.22 14.57 1.59
CA TYR A 102 0.50 13.65 2.45
C TYR A 102 -0.39 12.42 2.72
N HIS A 103 -0.04 11.28 2.10
CA HIS A 103 -0.66 9.99 2.38
C HIS A 103 0.05 9.33 3.56
N VAL A 104 -0.67 9.23 4.67
CA VAL A 104 -0.12 8.87 5.98
C VAL A 104 0.16 7.38 6.09
N GLY A 105 -0.65 6.57 5.41
CA GLY A 105 -0.65 5.12 5.51
C GLY A 105 -1.51 4.61 6.68
N CYS A 106 -1.90 3.33 6.59
CA CYS A 106 -2.85 2.73 7.52
C CYS A 106 -2.27 2.60 8.93
N LEU A 107 -1.13 1.91 9.08
CA LEU A 107 -0.57 1.65 10.40
C LEU A 107 -0.31 2.96 11.16
N THR A 108 0.35 3.91 10.51
CA THR A 108 0.64 5.23 11.04
C THR A 108 -0.62 6.01 11.46
N SER A 109 -1.74 5.83 10.77
CA SER A 109 -3.00 6.51 11.11
C SER A 109 -3.66 5.94 12.37
N TYR A 110 -3.60 4.61 12.57
CA TYR A 110 -4.33 3.95 13.65
C TYR A 110 -3.47 3.66 14.89
N ASP A 111 -2.17 3.46 14.73
CA ASP A 111 -1.22 3.21 15.81
C ASP A 111 -0.75 4.52 16.45
N LYS A 112 -1.12 4.73 17.72
CA LYS A 112 -0.79 5.94 18.49
C LYS A 112 0.71 6.13 18.67
N ASP A 113 1.48 5.05 18.72
CA ASP A 113 2.93 5.12 18.89
C ASP A 113 3.62 5.65 17.61
N MET A 114 2.94 5.53 16.47
CA MET A 114 3.38 6.03 15.17
C MET A 114 2.92 7.47 14.87
N TRP A 115 2.01 8.06 15.66
CA TRP A 115 1.51 9.41 15.42
C TRP A 115 2.61 10.49 15.50
N LYS A 116 3.65 10.25 16.31
CA LYS A 116 4.84 11.11 16.36
C LYS A 116 5.52 11.23 15.00
N THR A 117 5.56 10.14 14.24
CA THR A 117 6.14 10.11 12.88
C THR A 117 5.29 10.92 11.92
N ALA A 118 3.97 10.73 11.92
CA ALA A 118 3.08 11.50 11.06
C ALA A 118 3.15 13.01 11.34
N ARG A 119 3.18 13.40 12.63
CA ARG A 119 3.31 14.79 13.05
C ARG A 119 4.69 15.37 12.71
N ALA A 120 5.76 14.59 12.84
CA ALA A 120 7.09 15.01 12.42
C ALA A 120 7.15 15.26 10.91
N THR A 121 6.55 14.40 10.09
CA THR A 121 6.43 14.61 8.63
C THR A 121 5.67 15.89 8.31
N VAL A 122 4.54 16.15 8.99
CA VAL A 122 3.79 17.42 8.85
C VAL A 122 4.67 18.63 9.19
N ASN A 123 5.41 18.56 10.29
CA ASN A 123 6.30 19.65 10.69
C ASN A 123 7.41 19.91 9.67
N LEU A 124 7.96 18.86 9.07
CA LEU A 124 8.96 18.98 8.00
C LEU A 124 8.38 19.65 6.76
N LEU A 125 7.22 19.20 6.29
CA LEU A 125 6.54 19.77 5.13
C LEU A 125 6.16 21.23 5.34
N ASN A 126 5.64 21.58 6.53
CA ASN A 126 5.35 22.96 6.89
C ASN A 126 6.60 23.85 6.90
N LYS A 127 7.72 23.37 7.46
CA LYS A 127 9.00 24.10 7.47
C LYS A 127 9.60 24.26 6.08
N ALA A 128 9.35 23.31 5.19
CA ALA A 128 9.73 23.39 3.78
C ALA A 128 8.81 24.31 2.96
N GLY A 129 7.74 24.87 3.56
CA GLY A 129 6.80 25.75 2.88
C GLY A 129 5.90 25.04 1.86
N VAL A 130 5.74 23.72 1.99
CA VAL A 130 4.91 22.92 1.08
C VAL A 130 3.43 23.16 1.40
N ASP A 131 2.64 23.48 0.38
CA ASP A 131 1.18 23.54 0.52
C ASP A 131 0.54 22.17 0.27
N PHE A 132 0.21 21.45 1.34
CA PHE A 132 -0.31 20.08 1.25
C PHE A 132 -1.60 19.86 2.05
N GLY A 133 -2.28 18.76 1.73
CA GLY A 133 -3.47 18.28 2.43
C GLY A 133 -3.39 16.81 2.81
N ILE A 134 -4.32 16.37 3.64
CA ILE A 134 -4.48 14.97 4.06
C ILE A 134 -5.90 14.47 3.75
N GLY A 135 -6.08 13.16 3.69
CA GLY A 135 -7.40 12.56 3.42
C GLY A 135 -8.24 12.36 4.67
N GLY A 136 -7.64 12.48 5.87
CA GLY A 136 -8.32 12.29 7.15
C GLY A 136 -9.10 10.97 7.21
N GLU A 137 -10.38 11.04 7.55
CA GLU A 137 -11.28 9.88 7.59
C GLU A 137 -11.57 9.27 6.21
N ASN A 138 -11.39 10.04 5.14
CA ASN A 138 -11.67 9.60 3.77
C ASN A 138 -10.45 8.95 3.10
N GLU A 139 -9.27 8.99 3.72
CA GLU A 139 -8.08 8.29 3.23
C GLU A 139 -8.29 6.77 3.29
N SER A 140 -7.89 6.05 2.25
CA SER A 140 -7.90 4.57 2.21
C SER A 140 -6.48 4.01 2.17
N CYS A 141 -6.34 2.70 2.41
CA CYS A 141 -5.06 1.99 2.27
C CYS A 141 -4.52 2.14 0.85
N CYS A 142 -3.19 2.20 0.70
CA CYS A 142 -2.55 2.15 -0.63
C CYS A 142 -2.77 0.81 -1.34
N GLY A 143 -3.07 -0.27 -0.61
CA GLY A 143 -3.32 -1.61 -1.12
C GLY A 143 -2.06 -2.45 -1.35
N GLY A 144 -0.85 -1.88 -1.27
CA GLY A 144 0.40 -2.57 -1.65
C GLY A 144 0.64 -3.89 -0.90
N ARG A 145 0.33 -3.91 0.40
CA ARG A 145 0.44 -5.14 1.21
C ARG A 145 -0.55 -6.23 0.79
N ALA A 146 -1.74 -5.86 0.32
CA ALA A 146 -2.71 -6.83 -0.19
C ALA A 146 -2.20 -7.52 -1.46
N TYR A 147 -1.56 -6.75 -2.37
CA TYR A 147 -0.90 -7.31 -3.54
C TYR A 147 0.23 -8.28 -3.16
N GLN A 148 1.09 -7.89 -2.22
CA GLN A 148 2.14 -8.78 -1.69
C GLN A 148 1.60 -10.07 -1.06
N MET A 149 0.41 -10.04 -0.48
CA MET A 149 -0.23 -11.21 0.12
C MET A 149 -0.95 -12.11 -0.92
N GLY A 150 -1.00 -11.71 -2.20
CA GLY A 150 -1.70 -12.43 -3.27
C GLY A 150 -3.12 -11.91 -3.57
N TYR A 151 -3.64 -10.98 -2.78
CA TYR A 151 -5.00 -10.44 -2.94
C TYR A 151 -5.00 -9.29 -3.95
N LYS A 152 -4.70 -9.62 -5.21
CA LYS A 152 -4.58 -8.68 -6.33
C LYS A 152 -5.85 -7.86 -6.56
N ASP A 153 -7.02 -8.49 -6.49
CA ASP A 153 -8.30 -7.81 -6.68
C ASP A 153 -8.57 -6.75 -5.59
N ASP A 154 -8.23 -7.07 -4.34
CA ASP A 154 -8.36 -6.12 -3.23
C ASP A 154 -7.41 -4.93 -3.43
N PHE A 155 -6.16 -5.18 -3.86
CA PHE A 155 -5.24 -4.11 -4.25
C PHE A 155 -5.82 -3.24 -5.37
N LEU A 156 -6.30 -3.83 -6.47
CA LEU A 156 -6.84 -3.08 -7.61
C LEU A 156 -8.05 -2.21 -7.22
N LYS A 157 -8.92 -2.72 -6.33
CA LYS A 157 -10.05 -1.95 -5.79
C LYS A 157 -9.58 -0.73 -4.99
N GLN A 158 -8.57 -0.88 -4.14
CA GLN A 158 -8.00 0.25 -3.39
C GLN A 158 -7.31 1.25 -4.30
N ALA A 159 -6.54 0.76 -5.27
CA ALA A 159 -5.81 1.60 -6.21
C ALA A 159 -6.76 2.47 -7.04
N LYS A 160 -7.82 1.88 -7.60
CA LYS A 160 -8.87 2.61 -8.31
C LYS A 160 -9.53 3.67 -7.42
N ARG A 161 -9.95 3.30 -6.21
CA ARG A 161 -10.56 4.23 -5.24
C ARG A 161 -9.64 5.42 -4.92
N ASN A 162 -8.35 5.17 -4.68
CA ASN A 162 -7.40 6.23 -4.37
C ASN A 162 -7.19 7.16 -5.57
N MET A 163 -7.00 6.60 -6.78
CA MET A 163 -6.82 7.40 -8.00
C MET A 163 -8.06 8.22 -8.36
N GLU A 164 -9.27 7.68 -8.17
CA GLU A 164 -10.51 8.42 -8.35
C GLU A 164 -10.61 9.61 -7.39
N LEU A 165 -10.25 9.39 -6.12
CA LEU A 165 -10.25 10.44 -5.11
C LEU A 165 -9.20 11.52 -5.44
N PHE A 166 -7.97 11.11 -5.78
CA PHE A 166 -6.89 12.01 -6.18
C PHE A 166 -7.27 12.86 -7.39
N LYS A 167 -7.85 12.24 -8.42
CA LYS A 167 -8.33 12.94 -9.62
C LYS A 167 -9.42 13.96 -9.28
N LYS A 168 -10.41 13.57 -8.46
CA LYS A 168 -11.50 14.46 -8.03
C LYS A 168 -10.97 15.66 -7.24
N SER A 169 -9.93 15.45 -6.44
CA SER A 169 -9.31 16.45 -5.58
C SER A 169 -8.21 17.27 -6.25
N GLY A 170 -7.89 17.01 -7.52
CA GLY A 170 -6.84 17.73 -8.25
C GLY A 170 -5.43 17.47 -7.71
N VAL A 171 -5.20 16.27 -7.18
CA VAL A 171 -3.88 15.84 -6.68
C VAL A 171 -2.97 15.54 -7.86
N GLU A 172 -1.78 16.15 -7.82
CA GLU A 172 -0.70 15.98 -8.79
C GLU A 172 0.48 15.22 -8.15
N THR A 173 0.72 15.42 -6.85
CA THR A 173 1.84 14.81 -6.10
C THR A 173 1.35 14.14 -4.82
N VAL A 174 1.75 12.90 -4.60
CA VAL A 174 1.58 12.17 -3.33
C VAL A 174 2.92 12.06 -2.62
N VAL A 175 2.98 12.60 -1.42
CA VAL A 175 4.10 12.43 -0.48
C VAL A 175 3.71 11.37 0.55
N THR A 176 4.61 10.44 0.87
CA THR A 176 4.37 9.46 1.94
C THR A 176 5.64 9.15 2.73
N ALA A 177 5.48 8.83 4.01
CA ALA A 177 6.55 8.31 4.87
C ALA A 177 6.49 6.76 4.99
N CYS A 178 5.57 6.13 4.28
CA CYS A 178 5.36 4.68 4.30
C CYS A 178 6.06 4.05 3.09
N ALA A 179 7.06 3.20 3.32
CA ALA A 179 7.76 2.50 2.26
C ALA A 179 6.81 1.61 1.40
N ASP A 180 5.86 0.91 2.04
CA ASP A 180 4.82 0.15 1.33
C ASP A 180 3.89 1.07 0.52
N GLY A 181 3.57 2.26 1.05
CA GLY A 181 2.81 3.29 0.35
C GLY A 181 3.55 3.80 -0.88
N TYR A 182 4.84 4.12 -0.72
CA TYR A 182 5.70 4.59 -1.80
C TYR A 182 5.80 3.57 -2.92
N HIS A 183 6.12 2.32 -2.60
CA HIS A 183 6.18 1.24 -3.58
C HIS A 183 4.83 1.03 -4.27
N ALA A 184 3.72 1.07 -3.53
CA ALA A 184 2.39 0.92 -4.12
C ALA A 184 2.09 2.03 -5.14
N PHE A 185 2.19 3.30 -4.75
CA PHE A 185 1.85 4.42 -5.63
C PHE A 185 2.86 4.61 -6.78
N LYS A 186 4.16 4.44 -6.53
CA LYS A 186 5.21 4.69 -7.52
C LYS A 186 5.35 3.57 -8.53
N VAL A 187 5.32 2.31 -8.06
CA VAL A 187 5.66 1.11 -8.83
C VAL A 187 4.42 0.30 -9.18
N LEU A 188 3.65 -0.13 -8.19
CA LEU A 188 2.51 -1.03 -8.47
C LEU A 188 1.40 -0.33 -9.26
N TYR A 189 1.06 0.92 -8.92
CA TYR A 189 0.02 1.65 -9.66
C TYR A 189 0.47 1.90 -11.11
N ASP A 190 1.77 2.05 -11.34
CA ASP A 190 2.34 2.18 -12.69
C ASP A 190 2.27 0.85 -13.46
N LYS A 191 2.68 -0.26 -12.81
CA LYS A 191 2.60 -1.63 -13.35
C LYS A 191 1.20 -1.98 -13.85
N PHE A 192 0.16 -1.45 -13.20
CA PHE A 192 -1.24 -1.69 -13.59
C PHE A 192 -1.88 -0.55 -14.40
N GLY A 193 -1.09 0.43 -14.87
CA GLY A 193 -1.59 1.54 -15.70
C GLY A 193 -2.54 2.51 -14.99
N LEU A 194 -2.52 2.55 -13.66
CA LEU A 194 -3.40 3.37 -12.82
C LEU A 194 -2.76 4.70 -12.39
N LYS A 195 -1.43 4.79 -12.35
CA LYS A 195 -0.70 5.95 -11.83
C LYS A 195 -0.89 7.23 -12.67
N GLY A 196 -0.92 7.10 -14.00
CA GLY A 196 -0.96 8.25 -14.90
C GLY A 196 0.21 9.21 -14.65
N ASN A 197 -0.07 10.51 -14.55
CA ASN A 197 0.94 11.55 -14.32
C ASN A 197 1.18 11.85 -12.83
N LEU A 198 0.71 10.99 -11.92
CA LEU A 198 0.86 11.21 -10.49
C LEU A 198 2.35 11.14 -10.09
N GLU A 199 2.86 12.24 -9.57
CA GLU A 199 4.16 12.27 -8.94
C GLU A 199 4.08 11.62 -7.56
N VAL A 200 5.08 10.81 -7.22
CA VAL A 200 5.13 10.08 -5.95
C VAL A 200 6.51 10.26 -5.36
N LEU A 201 6.53 10.80 -4.14
CA LEU A 201 7.73 11.11 -3.37
C LEU A 201 7.66 10.41 -2.01
N HIS A 202 8.77 9.81 -1.60
CA HIS A 202 8.99 9.47 -0.20
C HIS A 202 9.50 10.69 0.55
N ILE A 203 9.22 10.81 1.85
CA ILE A 203 9.66 11.95 2.67
C ILE A 203 11.19 12.15 2.76
N THR A 204 11.97 11.18 2.27
CA THR A 204 13.43 11.21 2.25
C THR A 204 14.04 11.66 0.92
N GLU A 205 13.22 11.79 -0.12
CA GLU A 205 13.60 12.40 -1.40
C GLU A 205 13.51 13.93 -1.28
#